data_AF-B2LYX2-F1
#
_entry.id   AF-B2LYX2-F1
#
_cell.length_a   1.000
_cell.length_b   1.000
_cell.length_c   1.000
_cell.angle_alpha   90.00
_cell.angle_beta   90.00
_cell.angle_gamma   90.00
#
_symmetry.space_group_name_H-M   'P 1'
#
loop_
_entity.id
_entity.type
_entity.pdbx_description
1 polymer ?
#
loop_
_entity_poly.entity_id
_entity_poly.type
_entity_poly.pdbx_seq_one_letter_code
_entity_poly.pdbx_strand_id
1 'polypeptide(L)'
;VGEMVENQFRIGLYRVEKGIRESMSLVHKDKLMPKDIVNSKPITAAIKEFFTSGALSQFMDQDNPLSEVTHKRRISALGPGGLSRDRAGFEVRDVH
;
A
#
# COMPACT_ATOMS: atom_id res chain seq x y z
N VAL A 1 -2.09 -5.00 -9.35
CA VAL A 1 -1.55 -5.20 -7.97
C VAL A 1 -0.19 -4.55 -7.78
N GLY A 2 0.77 -4.76 -8.68
CA GLY A 2 2.14 -4.20 -8.56
C GLY A 2 2.18 -2.68 -8.34
N GLU A 3 1.44 -1.92 -9.14
CA GLU A 3 1.38 -0.45 -9.01
C GLU A 3 0.89 0.02 -7.63
N MET A 4 -0.14 -0.61 -7.07
CA MET A 4 -0.65 -0.24 -5.75
C MET A 4 0.37 -0.54 -4.64
N VAL A 5 1.07 -1.67 -4.75
CA VAL A 5 2.15 -2.03 -3.82
C VAL A 5 3.31 -1.05 -3.96
N GLU A 6 3.67 -0.67 -5.18
CA GLU A 6 4.71 0.33 -5.44
C GLU A 6 4.37 1.68 -4.80
N ASN A 7 3.11 2.11 -4.90
CA ASN A 7 2.65 3.35 -4.27
C ASN A 7 2.79 3.30 -2.73
N GLN A 8 2.43 2.17 -2.10
CA GLN A 8 2.62 2.00 -0.64
C GLN A 8 4.09 1.92 -0.25
N PHE A 9 4.90 1.26 -1.07
CA PHE A 9 6.35 1.22 -0.90
C PHE A 9 6.97 2.62 -0.98
N ARG A 10 6.54 3.43 -1.95
CA ARG A 10 6.96 4.84 -2.11
C ARG A 10 6.61 5.69 -0.90
N ILE A 11 5.40 5.52 -0.34
CA ILE A 11 5.00 6.17 0.93
C ILE A 11 5.92 5.73 2.08
N GLY A 12 6.24 4.44 2.16
CA GLY A 12 7.19 3.89 3.14
C GLY A 12 8.59 4.51 3.02
N LEU A 13 9.10 4.64 1.79
CA LEU A 13 10.38 5.29 1.51
C LEU A 13 10.39 6.77 1.92
N TYR A 14 9.33 7.51 1.64
CA TYR A 14 9.21 8.91 2.04
C TYR A 14 9.26 9.08 3.57
N ARG A 15 8.64 8.15 4.33
CA ARG A 15 8.73 8.13 5.80
C ARG A 15 10.16 7.87 6.29
N VAL A 16 10.89 6.98 5.62
CA VAL A 16 12.31 6.71 5.93
C VAL A 16 13.19 7.90 5.60
N GLU A 17 13.01 8.51 4.43
CA GLU A 17 13.74 9.73 4.03
C GLU A 17 13.57 10.85 5.06
N LYS A 18 12.33 11.09 5.51
CA LYS A 18 12.03 12.07 6.55
C LYS A 18 12.77 11.77 7.85
N GLY A 19 12.73 10.52 8.32
CA GLY A 19 13.42 10.11 9.54
C GLY A 19 14.95 10.22 9.44
N ILE A 20 15.51 9.95 8.24
CA ILE A 20 16.94 10.15 7.96
C ILE A 20 17.29 11.64 8.05
N ARG A 21 16.52 12.51 7.39
CA ARG A 21 16.76 13.97 7.40
C ARG A 21 16.71 14.55 8.82
N GLU A 22 15.74 14.11 9.63
CA GLU A 22 15.61 14.52 11.03
C GLU A 22 16.81 14.01 11.87
N SER A 23 17.20 12.75 11.71
CA SER A 23 18.34 12.17 12.43
C SER A 23 19.66 12.84 12.08
N MET A 24 19.88 13.16 10.79
CA MET A 24 21.07 13.89 10.34
C MET A 24 21.13 15.34 10.86
N SER A 25 20.00 15.92 11.26
CA SER A 25 19.94 17.26 11.84
C SER A 25 20.32 17.30 13.32
N LEU A 26 20.22 16.16 14.03
CA LEU A 26 20.41 16.04 15.48
C LEU A 26 21.78 15.46 15.89
N VAL A 27 22.42 14.66 15.03
CA VAL A 27 23.63 13.89 15.40
C VAL A 27 24.91 14.56 14.90
N HIS A 28 25.95 14.61 15.75
CA HIS A 28 27.29 15.05 15.37
C HIS A 28 27.85 14.16 14.25
N LYS A 29 28.22 14.79 13.13
CA LYS A 29 28.52 14.14 11.85
C LYS A 29 29.78 13.26 11.87
N ASP A 30 30.63 13.39 12.88
CA ASP A 30 31.99 12.86 12.86
C ASP A 30 32.10 11.32 13.02
N LYS A 31 31.01 10.63 13.38
CA LYS A 31 30.99 9.15 13.55
C LYS A 31 29.73 8.44 13.00
N LEU A 32 28.93 9.12 12.19
CA LEU A 32 27.63 8.58 11.76
C LEU A 32 27.80 7.52 10.64
N MET A 33 27.41 6.27 10.89
CA MET A 33 27.42 5.23 9.87
C MET A 33 26.03 5.09 9.23
N PRO A 34 25.92 4.72 7.92
CA PRO A 34 24.62 4.59 7.25
C PRO A 34 23.63 3.65 7.95
N LYS A 35 24.13 2.59 8.58
CA LYS A 35 23.33 1.63 9.36
C LYS A 35 22.64 2.26 10.58
N ASP A 36 23.18 3.36 11.11
CA ASP A 36 22.66 4.01 12.31
C ASP A 36 21.48 4.94 11.98
N ILE A 37 21.30 5.30 10.69
CA ILE A 37 20.30 6.25 10.23
C ILE A 37 19.17 5.57 9.47
N VAL A 38 19.45 4.44 8.80
CA VAL A 38 18.44 3.72 8.02
C VAL A 38 17.57 2.87 8.93
N ASN A 39 16.31 3.29 9.11
CA ASN A 39 15.28 2.51 9.82
C ASN A 39 14.34 1.83 8.82
N SER A 40 14.29 0.50 8.80
CA SER A 40 13.41 -0.26 7.90
C SER A 40 11.96 -0.39 8.38
N LYS A 41 11.68 -0.12 9.67
CA LYS A 41 10.35 -0.30 10.26
C LYS A 41 9.23 0.44 9.50
N PRO A 42 9.40 1.69 9.02
CA PRO A 42 8.33 2.40 8.31
C PRO A 42 7.94 1.75 6.99
N ILE A 43 8.90 1.15 6.27
CA ILE A 43 8.65 0.43 5.01
C ILE A 43 7.89 -0.86 5.31
N THR A 44 8.38 -1.66 6.26
CA THR A 44 7.73 -2.91 6.64
C THR A 44 6.31 -2.68 7.16
N ALA A 45 6.09 -1.61 7.94
CA ALA A 45 4.77 -1.23 8.43
C ALA A 45 3.82 -0.86 7.28
N ALA A 46 4.26 -0.04 6.32
CA ALA A 46 3.44 0.36 5.17
C ALA A 46 3.03 -0.84 4.31
N ILE A 47 3.96 -1.77 4.03
CA ILE A 47 3.67 -2.99 3.29
C ILE A 47 2.69 -3.89 4.07
N LYS A 48 2.94 -4.07 5.37
CA LYS A 48 2.09 -4.92 6.23
C LYS A 48 0.67 -4.37 6.30
N GLU A 49 0.51 -3.07 6.48
CA GLU A 49 -0.79 -2.39 6.53
C GLU A 49 -1.57 -2.59 5.21
N PHE A 50 -0.90 -2.44 4.06
CA PHE A 50 -1.51 -2.66 2.75
C PHE A 50 -2.13 -4.06 2.61
N PHE A 51 -1.39 -5.11 2.98
CA PHE A 51 -1.88 -6.50 2.85
C PHE A 51 -2.83 -6.92 3.98
N THR A 52 -2.73 -6.30 5.16
CA THR A 52 -3.55 -6.71 6.32
C THR A 52 -4.93 -6.06 6.31
N SER A 53 -4.98 -4.75 6.04
CA SER A 53 -6.20 -3.95 6.20
C SER A 53 -6.59 -3.16 4.95
N GLY A 54 -5.87 -3.33 3.85
CA GLY A 54 -6.23 -2.70 2.58
C GLY A 54 -7.59 -3.19 2.11
N ALA A 55 -8.47 -2.26 1.70
CA ALA A 55 -9.82 -2.59 1.20
C ALA A 55 -9.84 -3.55 -0.02
N LEU A 56 -8.71 -3.63 -0.74
CA LEU A 56 -8.51 -4.52 -1.89
C LEU A 56 -7.81 -5.84 -1.52
N SER A 57 -7.34 -6.00 -0.28
CA SER A 57 -6.80 -7.24 0.26
C SER A 57 -7.93 -8.05 0.88
N GLN A 58 -8.56 -8.90 0.07
CA GLN A 58 -9.75 -9.68 0.45
C GLN A 58 -9.36 -11.11 0.82
N PHE A 59 -10.12 -11.71 1.73
CA PHE A 59 -10.01 -13.13 2.00
C PHE A 59 -10.39 -13.92 0.75
N MET A 60 -9.54 -14.85 0.32
CA MET A 60 -9.73 -15.58 -0.93
C MET A 60 -10.95 -16.51 -0.83
N ASP A 61 -11.88 -16.39 -1.78
CA ASP A 61 -12.88 -17.42 -2.05
C ASP A 61 -12.21 -18.66 -2.67
N GLN A 62 -12.25 -19.77 -1.94
CA GLN A 62 -11.58 -21.03 -2.26
C GLN A 62 -12.53 -22.23 -2.25
N ASP A 63 -13.84 -22.01 -2.39
CA ASP A 63 -14.82 -23.09 -2.37
C ASP A 63 -14.62 -24.08 -3.52
N ASN A 64 -14.16 -23.59 -4.67
CA ASN A 64 -13.82 -24.40 -5.84
C ASN A 64 -12.84 -23.63 -6.78
N PRO A 65 -12.20 -24.33 -7.74
CA PRO A 65 -11.23 -23.69 -8.64
C PRO A 65 -11.81 -22.55 -9.50
N LEU A 66 -13.11 -22.61 -9.84
CA LEU A 66 -13.76 -21.55 -10.61
C LEU A 66 -13.95 -20.28 -9.76
N SER A 67 -14.35 -20.43 -8.51
CA SER A 67 -14.42 -19.32 -7.54
C SER A 67 -13.06 -18.65 -7.37
N GLU A 68 -11.98 -19.43 -7.23
CA GLU A 68 -10.63 -18.89 -7.07
C GLU A 68 -10.18 -18.07 -8.29
N VAL A 69 -10.39 -18.58 -9.51
CA VAL A 69 -10.02 -17.88 -10.75
C VAL A 69 -10.87 -16.62 -10.92
N THR A 70 -12.18 -16.71 -10.64
CA THR A 70 -13.10 -15.58 -10.76
C THR A 70 -12.74 -14.48 -9.77
N HIS A 71 -12.40 -14.83 -8.53
CA HIS A 71 -12.02 -13.87 -7.51
C HIS A 71 -10.70 -13.15 -7.86
N LYS A 72 -9.67 -13.89 -8.31
CA LYS A 72 -8.38 -13.29 -8.73
C LYS A 72 -8.50 -12.35 -9.93
N ARG A 73 -9.49 -12.55 -10.80
CA ARG A 73 -9.73 -11.74 -12.01
C ARG A 73 -10.77 -10.64 -11.80
N ARG A 74 -11.37 -10.54 -10.61
CA ARG A 74 -12.38 -9.52 -10.29
C ARG A 74 -11.75 -8.13 -10.30
N ILE A 75 -12.39 -7.20 -11.00
CA ILE A 75 -12.00 -5.79 -11.05
C ILE A 75 -12.93 -5.00 -10.10
N SER A 76 -12.37 -4.03 -9.37
CA SER A 76 -13.11 -3.18 -8.43
C SER A 76 -12.81 -1.71 -8.72
N ALA A 77 -13.88 -0.91 -8.90
CA ALA A 77 -13.79 0.55 -8.93
C ALA A 77 -13.78 1.17 -7.51
N LEU A 78 -13.99 0.35 -6.48
CA LEU A 78 -14.00 0.75 -5.08
C LEU A 78 -12.60 0.65 -4.48
N GLY A 79 -12.25 1.56 -3.57
CA GLY A 79 -10.99 1.54 -2.83
C GLY A 79 -10.35 2.92 -2.71
N PRO A 80 -9.15 3.01 -2.10
CA PRO A 80 -8.40 4.26 -2.01
C PRO A 80 -8.11 4.82 -3.40
N GLY A 81 -8.51 6.06 -3.67
CA GLY A 81 -8.37 6.70 -4.99
C GLY A 81 -9.46 6.31 -6.00
N GLY A 82 -10.38 5.42 -5.65
CA GLY A 82 -11.54 5.03 -6.46
C GLY A 82 -12.84 5.68 -5.98
N LEU A 83 -13.96 5.07 -6.34
CA LEU A 83 -15.29 5.51 -5.95
C LEU A 83 -15.65 5.00 -4.55
N SER A 84 -16.39 5.80 -3.78
CA SER A 84 -17.13 5.28 -2.63
C SER A 84 -18.46 4.70 -3.09
N ARG A 85 -18.96 3.68 -2.38
CA ARG A 85 -20.25 3.03 -2.74
C ARG A 85 -21.41 4.03 -2.81
N ASP A 86 -21.39 5.02 -1.92
CA ASP A 86 -22.45 6.03 -1.80
C ASP A 86 -22.35 7.13 -2.88
N ARG A 87 -21.19 7.32 -3.51
CA ARG A 87 -20.97 8.32 -4.57
C ARG A 87 -20.89 7.74 -5.98
N ALA A 88 -20.94 6.41 -6.12
CA ALA A 88 -20.91 5.75 -7.42
C ALA A 88 -22.27 5.92 -8.13
N GLY A 89 -22.33 6.87 -9.06
CA GLY A 89 -23.50 7.18 -9.89
C GLY A 89 -23.86 6.09 -10.90
N PHE A 90 -24.93 6.32 -11.68
CA PHE A 90 -25.44 5.35 -12.64
C PHE A 90 -24.47 5.13 -13.83
N GLU A 91 -23.88 6.20 -14.36
CA GLU A 91 -23.00 6.17 -15.55
C GLU A 91 -21.78 5.26 -15.38
N VAL A 92 -21.22 5.17 -14.17
CA VAL A 92 -20.05 4.33 -13.87
C VAL A 92 -20.41 2.87 -13.57
N ARG A 93 -21.71 2.55 -13.47
CA ARG A 93 -22.23 1.18 -13.27
C ARG A 93 -22.77 0.56 -14.55
N ASP A 94 -23.06 1.39 -15.56
CA ASP A 94 -23.57 0.91 -16.83
C ASP A 94 -22.48 0.18 -17.61
N VAL A 95 -22.89 -0.70 -18.52
CA VAL A 95 -21.97 -1.43 -19.41
C VAL A 95 -21.65 -0.51 -20.59
N HIS A 96 -20.37 -0.19 -20.77
CA HIS A 96 -19.88 0.61 -21.89
C HIS A 96 -19.47 -0.26 -23.08
#